data_AF-Q4DUU6-F1
#
_entry.id   AF-Q4DUU6-F1
#
_cell.length_a   1.000
_cell.length_b   1.000
_cell.length_c   1.000
_cell.angle_alpha   90.00
_cell.angle_beta   90.00
_cell.angle_gamma   90.00
#
_symmetry.space_group_name_H-M   'P 1'
#
loop_
_entity.id
_entity.type
_entity.pdbx_description
1 polymer ?
#
loop_
_entity_poly.entity_id
_entity_poly.type
_entity_poly.pdbx_seq_one_letter_code
_entity_poly.pdbx_strand_id
1 'polypeptide(L)'
;MRIYVHVREKVIALECGDGTQDVIWLGNAAMVHYDSSFGRKYGSPKCIQKEGGITCDPDARVCDLLDDNQHVFAVLDTDDDDDNEATP
;
A
#
# COMPACT_ATOMS: atom_id res chain seq x y z
N MET A 1 -6.39 0.28 -15.81
CA MET A 1 -5.20 0.14 -14.96
C MET A 1 -5.54 -0.74 -13.78
N ARG A 2 -4.75 -1.77 -13.54
CA ARG A 2 -4.86 -2.69 -12.41
C ARG A 2 -3.57 -2.68 -11.62
N ILE A 3 -3.66 -2.58 -10.29
CA ILE A 3 -2.50 -2.56 -9.40
C ILE A 3 -2.63 -3.68 -8.37
N TYR A 4 -1.51 -4.32 -8.06
CA TYR A 4 -1.43 -5.38 -7.06
C TYR A 4 -0.77 -4.83 -5.79
N VAL A 5 -1.56 -4.57 -4.76
CA VAL A 5 -1.08 -4.05 -3.49
C VAL A 5 -0.80 -5.22 -2.55
N HIS A 6 0.46 -5.39 -2.20
CA HIS A 6 0.91 -6.29 -1.14
C HIS A 6 0.66 -5.63 0.21
N VAL A 7 -0.09 -6.34 1.05
CA VAL A 7 -0.24 -6.03 2.47
C VAL A 7 0.20 -7.25 3.26
N ARG A 8 1.37 -7.16 3.89
CA ARG A 8 2.00 -8.30 4.57
C ARG A 8 2.03 -9.52 3.65
N GLU A 9 1.31 -10.59 3.99
CA GLU A 9 1.24 -11.84 3.23
C GLU A 9 0.16 -11.88 2.13
N LYS A 10 -0.69 -10.85 2.03
CA LYS A 10 -1.82 -10.83 1.08
C LYS A 10 -1.56 -9.90 -0.09
N VAL A 11 -1.94 -10.34 -1.28
CA VAL A 11 -1.94 -9.52 -2.49
C VAL A 11 -3.38 -9.17 -2.85
N ILE A 12 -3.66 -7.86 -2.95
CA ILE A 12 -4.99 -7.33 -3.25
C ILE A 12 -4.93 -6.65 -4.61
N ALA A 13 -5.71 -7.15 -5.56
CA ALA A 13 -5.82 -6.56 -6.88
C ALA A 13 -6.88 -5.44 -6.85
N LEU A 14 -6.48 -4.23 -7.24
CA LEU A 14 -7.34 -3.06 -7.32
C LEU A 14 -7.54 -2.62 -8.77
N GLU A 15 -8.80 -2.45 -9.16
CA GLU A 15 -9.17 -1.83 -10.43
C GLU A 15 -9.10 -0.31 -10.29
N CYS A 16 -8.11 0.30 -10.95
CA CYS A 16 -7.80 1.71 -10.82
C CYS A 16 -8.41 2.56 -11.96
N GLY A 17 -9.10 1.97 -12.93
CA GLY A 17 -9.62 2.70 -14.09
C GLY A 17 -8.48 3.32 -14.91
N ASP A 18 -8.53 4.64 -15.12
CA ASP A 18 -7.47 5.44 -15.76
C ASP A 18 -6.34 5.87 -14.81
N GLY A 19 -6.40 5.53 -13.52
CA GLY A 19 -5.31 5.77 -12.56
C GLY A 19 -5.19 7.21 -12.08
N THR A 20 -6.23 8.04 -12.21
CA THR A 20 -6.22 9.45 -11.80
C THR A 20 -6.34 9.70 -10.30
N GLN A 21 -6.65 8.69 -9.51
CA GLN A 21 -6.65 8.76 -8.06
C GLN A 21 -5.25 8.94 -7.48
N ASP A 22 -5.20 9.48 -6.27
CA ASP A 22 -3.95 9.65 -5.52
C ASP A 22 -3.39 8.30 -5.10
N VAL A 23 -2.07 8.17 -5.01
CA VAL A 23 -1.39 6.91 -4.66
C VAL A 23 -1.82 6.40 -3.29
N ILE A 24 -2.06 7.27 -2.30
CA ILE A 24 -2.53 6.85 -0.97
C ILE A 24 -3.87 6.10 -1.01
N TRP A 25 -4.69 6.34 -2.04
CA TRP A 25 -5.93 5.60 -2.25
C TRP A 25 -5.69 4.10 -2.39
N LEU A 26 -4.59 3.68 -3.02
CA LEU A 26 -4.24 2.26 -3.17
C LEU A 26 -4.10 1.58 -1.81
N GLY A 27 -3.43 2.24 -0.87
CA GLY A 27 -3.26 1.71 0.48
C GLY A 27 -4.59 1.60 1.20
N ASN A 28 -5.40 2.65 1.13
CA ASN A 28 -6.69 2.71 1.81
C ASN A 28 -7.66 1.66 1.26
N ALA A 29 -7.76 1.54 -0.06
CA ALA A 29 -8.58 0.54 -0.73
C ALA A 29 -8.10 -0.88 -0.39
N ALA A 30 -6.79 -1.13 -0.39
CA ALA A 30 -6.24 -2.41 0.03
C ALA A 30 -6.55 -2.71 1.51
N MET A 31 -6.47 -1.73 2.41
CA MET A 31 -6.82 -1.91 3.82
C MET A 31 -8.27 -2.33 4.05
N VAL A 32 -9.21 -1.81 3.26
CA VAL A 32 -10.62 -2.23 3.36
C VAL A 32 -10.80 -3.73 3.05
N HIS A 33 -10.00 -4.27 2.14
CA HIS A 33 -10.02 -5.69 1.81
C HIS A 33 -9.19 -6.55 2.77
N TYR A 34 -8.14 -5.97 3.37
CA TYR A 34 -7.23 -6.67 4.27
C TYR A 34 -7.77 -6.75 5.71
N ASP A 35 -8.22 -5.62 6.26
CA ASP A 35 -8.71 -5.50 7.63
C ASP A 35 -10.24 -5.42 7.66
N SER A 36 -10.87 -6.55 7.99
CA SER A 36 -12.32 -6.61 8.23
C SER A 36 -12.77 -5.74 9.42
N SER A 37 -11.83 -5.22 10.21
CA SER A 37 -12.07 -4.27 11.32
C SER A 37 -12.07 -2.81 10.86
N PHE A 38 -11.90 -2.54 9.56
CA PHE A 38 -11.86 -1.19 8.97
C PHE A 38 -10.81 -0.27 9.59
N GLY A 39 -9.57 -0.75 9.75
CA GLY A 39 -8.44 0.00 10.29
C GLY A 39 -8.35 -0.01 11.82
N ARG A 40 -9.31 -0.61 12.53
CA ARG A 40 -9.22 -0.73 14.00
C ARG A 40 -8.10 -1.65 14.47
N LYS A 41 -7.70 -2.62 13.65
CA LYS A 41 -6.68 -3.59 14.03
C LYS A 41 -5.28 -3.18 13.59
N TYR A 42 -5.14 -2.62 12.39
CA TYR A 42 -3.84 -2.33 11.79
C TYR A 42 -3.62 -0.86 11.45
N GLY A 43 -4.58 0.02 11.77
CA GLY A 43 -4.49 1.43 11.44
C GLY A 43 -4.70 1.73 9.96
N SER A 44 -4.19 2.88 9.55
CA SER A 44 -4.19 3.34 8.16
C SER A 44 -2.80 3.12 7.55
N PRO A 45 -2.72 2.95 6.22
CA PRO A 45 -1.42 2.83 5.55
C PRO A 45 -0.67 4.18 5.65
N LYS A 46 0.64 4.11 5.89
CA LYS A 46 1.53 5.27 5.96
C LYS A 46 1.90 5.76 4.56
N CYS A 47 2.29 4.84 3.69
CA CYS A 47 2.64 5.12 2.31
C CYS A 47 2.59 3.86 1.44
N ILE A 48 2.78 4.06 0.13
CA ILE A 48 2.95 2.98 -0.84
C ILE A 48 4.40 2.97 -1.33
N GLN A 49 4.97 1.79 -1.44
CA GLN A 49 6.31 1.58 -1.98
C GLN A 49 6.27 0.74 -3.26
N LYS A 50 7.16 1.06 -4.19
CA LYS A 50 7.49 0.17 -5.32
C LYS A 50 8.46 -0.92 -4.85
N GLU A 51 8.71 -1.89 -5.73
CA GLU A 51 9.84 -2.80 -5.58
C GLU A 51 11.14 -2.02 -5.31
N GLY A 52 11.98 -2.55 -4.41
CA GLY A 52 13.20 -1.88 -3.95
C GLY A 52 13.01 -0.86 -2.82
N GLY A 53 11.80 -0.73 -2.26
CA GLY A 53 11.54 0.15 -1.11
C GLY A 53 11.43 1.63 -1.47
N ILE A 54 11.17 1.94 -2.74
CA ILE A 54 11.02 3.32 -3.22
C ILE A 54 9.63 3.83 -2.82
N THR A 55 9.59 4.72 -1.85
CA THR A 55 8.35 5.37 -1.41
C THR A 55 7.80 6.28 -2.51
N CYS A 56 6.53 6.08 -2.86
CA CYS A 56 5.77 6.95 -3.73
C CYS A 56 5.27 8.16 -2.95
N ASP A 57 5.17 9.30 -3.65
CA ASP A 57 4.46 10.46 -3.14
C ASP A 57 2.97 10.09 -2.96
N PRO A 58 2.38 10.27 -1.76
CA PRO A 58 1.00 9.88 -1.48
C PRO A 58 -0.05 10.68 -2.25
N ASP A 59 0.27 11.93 -2.63
CA ASP A 59 -0.61 12.89 -3.32
C ASP A 59 -0.40 12.87 -4.85
N ALA A 60 0.59 12.13 -5.34
CA ALA A 60 0.77 11.92 -6.78
C ALA A 60 -0.28 10.96 -7.33
N ARG A 61 -0.55 11.05 -8.64
CA ARG A 61 -1.49 10.13 -9.30
C ARG A 61 -0.87 8.76 -9.51
N VAL A 62 -1.72 7.74 -9.39
CA VAL A 62 -1.34 6.36 -9.64
C VAL A 62 -0.74 6.20 -11.05
N CYS A 63 -1.35 6.78 -12.09
CA CYS A 63 -0.87 6.67 -13.46
C CYS A 63 0.39 7.50 -13.79
N ASP A 64 0.77 8.46 -12.94
CA ASP A 64 2.01 9.22 -13.11
C ASP A 64 3.22 8.47 -12.52
N LEU A 65 2.98 7.58 -11.55
CA LEU A 65 4.03 6.86 -10.83
C LEU A 65 4.08 5.36 -11.12
N LEU A 66 2.99 4.73 -11.53
CA LEU A 66 2.89 3.27 -11.64
C LEU A 66 2.44 2.82 -13.03
N ASP A 67 2.82 1.61 -13.38
CA ASP A 67 2.46 0.92 -14.61
C ASP A 67 1.27 -0.04 -14.40
N ASP A 68 0.54 -0.35 -15.47
CA ASP A 68 -0.51 -1.37 -15.43
C ASP A 68 0.05 -2.75 -15.04
N ASN A 69 -0.65 -3.44 -14.15
CA ASN A 69 -0.24 -4.70 -13.51
C ASN A 69 0.98 -4.60 -12.58
N GLN A 70 1.39 -3.39 -12.18
CA GLN A 70 2.50 -3.24 -11.25
C GLN A 70 2.16 -3.75 -9.83
N HIS A 71 3.17 -4.33 -9.18
CA HIS A 71 3.13 -4.69 -7.77
C HIS A 71 3.71 -3.57 -6.90
N VAL A 72 3.00 -3.25 -5.82
CA VAL A 72 3.39 -2.23 -4.83
C VAL A 72 3.12 -2.74 -3.42
N PHE A 73 3.73 -2.13 -2.40
CA PHE A 73 3.66 -2.56 -1.02
C PHE A 73 3.05 -1.45 -0.17
N ALA A 74 2.02 -1.78 0.63
CA ALA A 74 1.49 -0.86 1.62
C ALA A 74 2.31 -0.97 2.90
N VAL A 75 2.86 0.15 3.35
CA VAL A 75 3.57 0.25 4.63
C VAL A 75 2.55 0.64 5.70
N LEU A 76 2.44 -0.14 6.77
CA LEU A 76 1.52 0.13 7.87
C LEU A 76 2.24 0.86 9.00
N ASP A 77 1.48 1.61 9.80
CA ASP A 77 2.03 2.35 10.94
C ASP A 77 2.71 1.42 11.96
N THR A 78 2.19 0.21 12.13
CA THR A 78 2.74 -0.80 13.05
C THR A 78 3.99 -1.52 12.56
N ASP A 79 4.41 -1.33 11.30
CA ASP A 79 5.61 -2.01 10.79
C ASP A 79 6.90 -1.33 11.30
N ASP A 80 6.82 -0.16 11.94
CA ASP A 80 7.97 0.53 12.57
C ASP A 80 8.45 -0.16 13.87
N ASP A 81 7.62 -1.01 14.50
CA ASP A 81 7.95 -1.68 15.76
C ASP A 81 8.81 -2.97 15.58
N ASP A 82 8.87 -3.57 14.39
CA ASP A 82 9.55 -4.87 14.19
C ASP A 82 11.08 -4.73 13.93
N ASP A 83 11.57 -3.54 13.58
CA ASP A 83 13.03 -3.30 13.44
C ASP A 83 13.73 -2.97 14.76
N ASN A 84 13.00 -2.96 15.89
CA ASN A 84 13.59 -2.83 17.23
C ASN A 84 13.47 -4.12 18.06
N GLU A 85 13.76 -5.27 17.45
CA GLU A 85 14.33 -6.41 18.19
C GLU A 85 15.77 -6.66 17.73
N ALA A 86 16.60 -5.62 17.82
CA ALA A 86 18.05 -5.78 17.91
C ALA A 86 18.41 -6.44 19.27
N THR A 87 18.33 -7.78 19.31
CA THR A 87 19.27 -8.75 19.92
C THR A 87 20.02 -8.41 21.23
N PRO A 88 20.35 -9.45 22.03
CA PRO A 88 19.51 -10.42 22.73
C PRO A 88 19.51 -10.24 24.27
#